data_AF-A0A3B4ZC23-F1
#
_entry.id   AF-A0A3B4ZC23-F1
#
_cell.length_a   1.000
_cell.length_b   1.000
_cell.length_c   1.000
_cell.angle_alpha   90.00
_cell.angle_beta   90.00
_cell.angle_gamma   90.00
#
_symmetry.space_group_name_H-M   'P 1'
#
loop_
_entity.id
_entity.type
_entity.pdbx_description
1 polymer ?
#
loop_
_entity_poly.entity_id
_entity_poly.type
_entity_poly.pdbx_seq_one_letter_code
_entity_poly.pdbx_strand_id
1 'polypeptide(L)'
;REPCLDISHEKAVKDLMDTSLHSSRRAARQWTYQTCTEFGFYQTCEDATCPFSGMLTLQVDTQLCPLLFGISQHSLPARITFTNTYYGGDKPHTYRVLYVNGGIDPWQELSVVQDRTEEEEEAQTIFIEDTAHCADMTSRRVTDRRSLKKARKIENHVARWLKTAAQEKMEKRGV
;
A
#
# COMPACT_ATOMS: atom_id res chain seq x y z
N ARG A 1 9.56 30.49 9.68
CA ARG A 1 8.43 30.64 8.75
C ARG A 1 8.60 29.59 7.69
N GLU A 2 7.69 28.62 7.62
CA GLU A 2 7.70 27.64 6.54
C GLU A 2 7.12 28.30 5.26
N PRO A 3 7.66 28.00 4.08
CA PRO A 3 7.12 28.51 2.83
C PRO A 3 5.72 27.93 2.58
N CYS A 4 4.80 28.75 2.05
CA CYS A 4 3.49 28.27 1.66
C CYS A 4 3.60 27.23 0.54
N LEU A 5 2.81 26.17 0.65
CA LEU A 5 2.66 25.18 -0.41
C LEU A 5 1.73 25.72 -1.50
N ASP A 6 2.09 25.45 -2.75
CA ASP A 6 1.25 25.77 -3.91
C ASP A 6 0.14 24.73 -4.05
N ILE A 7 -1.10 25.21 -4.18
CA ILE A 7 -2.32 24.39 -4.27
C ILE A 7 -3.05 24.56 -5.62
N SER A 8 -2.39 25.12 -6.65
CA SER A 8 -3.01 25.29 -7.98
C SER A 8 -3.28 23.95 -8.65
N HIS A 9 -4.55 23.72 -8.99
CA HIS A 9 -4.98 22.55 -9.75
C HIS A 9 -4.33 22.51 -11.15
N GLU A 10 -4.29 23.65 -11.85
CA GLU A 10 -3.71 23.75 -13.20
C GLU A 10 -2.23 23.37 -13.20
N LYS A 11 -1.49 23.81 -12.18
CA LYS A 11 -0.09 23.44 -12.03
C LYS A 11 0.08 21.96 -11.70
N ALA A 12 -0.75 21.42 -10.80
CA ALA A 12 -0.70 20.00 -10.46
C ALA A 12 -0.97 19.12 -11.70
N VAL A 13 -1.97 19.46 -12.51
CA VAL A 13 -2.26 18.78 -13.77
C VAL A 13 -1.08 18.91 -14.75
N LYS A 14 -0.52 20.12 -14.91
CA LYS A 14 0.64 20.34 -15.78
C LYS A 14 1.85 19.49 -15.38
N ASP A 15 2.12 19.41 -14.08
CA ASP A 15 3.21 18.59 -13.54
C ASP A 15 2.97 17.10 -13.78
N LEU A 16 1.72 16.63 -13.67
CA LEU A 16 1.34 15.24 -13.94
C LEU A 16 1.32 14.90 -15.45
N MET A 17 1.14 15.91 -16.32
CA MET A 17 1.25 15.73 -17.77
C MET A 17 2.69 15.62 -18.25
N ASP A 18 3.68 16.08 -17.46
CA ASP A 18 5.09 16.01 -17.84
C ASP A 18 5.59 14.55 -17.94
N THR A 19 5.96 14.15 -19.15
CA THR A 19 6.51 12.82 -19.47
C THR A 19 8.03 12.79 -19.51
N SER A 20 8.70 13.89 -19.17
CA SER A 20 10.16 13.97 -19.19
C SER A 20 10.81 13.02 -18.18
N LEU A 21 11.89 12.37 -18.62
CA LEU A 21 12.60 11.38 -17.79
C LEU A 21 13.37 11.99 -16.63
N HIS A 22 13.50 13.32 -16.53
CA HIS A 22 14.22 13.98 -15.45
C HIS A 22 13.32 14.86 -14.58
N SER A 23 11.99 14.77 -14.73
CA SER A 23 11.08 15.52 -13.86
C SER A 23 11.21 15.05 -12.40
N SER A 24 11.11 15.99 -11.47
CA SER A 24 11.12 15.71 -10.03
C SER A 24 9.83 15.03 -9.55
N ARG A 25 8.76 15.06 -10.37
CA ARG A 25 7.42 14.52 -10.04
C ARG A 25 7.06 13.27 -10.83
N ARG A 26 8.03 12.62 -11.49
CA ARG A 26 7.82 11.37 -12.25
C ARG A 26 7.03 10.34 -11.45
N ALA A 27 7.48 10.03 -10.23
CA ALA A 27 6.85 9.02 -9.39
C ALA A 27 5.35 9.29 -9.16
N ALA A 28 4.95 10.55 -8.99
CA ALA A 28 3.55 10.93 -8.84
C ALA A 28 2.75 10.59 -10.10
N ARG A 29 3.27 10.92 -11.30
CA ARG A 29 2.63 10.56 -12.57
C ARG A 29 2.49 9.04 -12.73
N GLN A 30 3.52 8.26 -12.43
CA GLN A 30 3.45 6.79 -12.54
C GLN A 30 2.43 6.22 -11.54
N TRP A 31 2.43 6.72 -10.30
CA TRP A 31 1.44 6.32 -9.29
C TRP A 31 0.01 6.64 -9.73
N THR A 32 -0.24 7.86 -10.23
CA THR A 32 -1.56 8.24 -10.76
C THR A 32 -1.97 7.34 -11.92
N TYR A 33 -1.04 6.94 -12.79
CA TYR A 33 -1.33 6.00 -13.86
C TYR A 33 -1.79 4.64 -13.30
N GLN A 34 -1.05 4.06 -12.35
CA GLN A 34 -1.44 2.78 -11.73
C GLN A 34 -2.78 2.88 -11.00
N THR A 35 -3.04 3.99 -10.31
CA THR A 35 -4.35 4.25 -9.69
C THR A 35 -5.47 4.30 -10.72
N CYS A 36 -5.23 4.90 -11.89
CA CYS A 36 -6.17 4.96 -13.02
C CYS A 36 -6.29 3.67 -13.84
N THR A 37 -5.40 2.68 -13.66
CA THR A 37 -5.43 1.44 -14.44
C THR A 37 -5.66 0.19 -13.64
N GLU A 38 -5.36 0.19 -12.34
CA GLU A 38 -5.25 -1.02 -11.52
C GLU A 38 -5.80 -0.83 -10.11
N PHE A 39 -5.32 0.17 -9.36
CA PHE A 39 -5.50 0.19 -7.89
C PHE A 39 -6.72 0.97 -7.38
N GLY A 40 -7.07 2.11 -8.00
CA GLY A 40 -8.18 2.93 -7.52
C GLY A 40 -8.01 3.55 -6.13
N PHE A 41 -6.77 3.84 -5.70
CA PHE A 41 -6.44 4.50 -4.42
C PHE A 41 -6.82 6.00 -4.45
N TYR A 42 -8.11 6.32 -4.40
CA TYR A 42 -8.64 7.68 -4.33
C TYR A 42 -8.95 8.08 -2.89
N GLN A 43 -8.62 9.31 -2.49
CA GLN A 43 -8.84 9.79 -1.11
C GLN A 43 -9.98 10.81 -1.10
N THR A 44 -11.11 10.41 -0.52
CA THR A 44 -12.30 11.26 -0.46
C THR A 44 -12.58 11.73 0.97
N CYS A 45 -13.31 12.84 1.06
CA CYS A 45 -13.70 13.46 2.33
C CYS A 45 -15.14 14.00 2.22
N GLU A 46 -16.01 13.27 1.53
CA GLU A 46 -17.39 13.68 1.25
C GLU A 46 -18.31 13.59 2.49
N ASP A 47 -17.88 12.83 3.51
CA ASP A 47 -18.60 12.67 4.77
C ASP A 47 -18.44 13.92 5.67
N ALA A 48 -19.54 14.34 6.31
CA ALA A 48 -19.57 15.53 7.16
C ALA A 48 -18.69 15.42 8.43
N THR A 49 -18.31 14.21 8.84
CA THR A 49 -17.40 13.95 9.96
C THR A 49 -15.93 14.09 9.57
N CYS A 50 -15.62 14.11 8.27
CA CYS A 50 -14.26 14.25 7.79
C CYS A 50 -13.74 15.67 8.06
N PRO A 51 -12.55 15.85 8.66
CA PRO A 51 -12.05 17.17 9.05
C PRO A 51 -11.47 17.98 7.89
N PHE A 52 -11.42 17.44 6.67
CA PHE A 52 -10.89 18.11 5.48
C PHE A 52 -12.01 18.65 4.58
N SER A 53 -11.64 19.22 3.44
CA SER A 53 -12.61 19.79 2.51
C SER A 53 -13.49 18.72 1.88
N GLY A 54 -14.82 18.91 1.97
CA GLY A 54 -15.81 18.10 1.25
C GLY A 54 -15.73 18.21 -0.29
N MET A 55 -14.84 19.07 -0.81
CA MET A 55 -14.52 19.13 -2.24
C MET A 55 -13.61 17.98 -2.71
N LEU A 56 -13.04 17.20 -1.78
CA LEU A 56 -12.27 16.01 -2.10
C LEU A 56 -13.24 14.86 -2.38
N THR A 57 -13.74 14.81 -3.61
CA THR A 57 -14.71 13.80 -4.05
C THR A 57 -14.07 12.76 -4.95
N LEU A 58 -14.67 11.57 -5.03
CA LEU A 58 -14.22 10.54 -5.97
C LEU A 58 -14.21 11.05 -7.42
N GLN A 59 -15.17 11.92 -7.76
CA GLN A 59 -15.28 12.50 -9.09
C GLN A 59 -14.08 13.40 -9.43
N VAL A 60 -13.61 14.23 -8.50
CA VAL A 60 -12.46 15.12 -8.72
C VAL A 60 -11.21 14.30 -9.01
N ASP A 61 -10.96 13.24 -8.23
CA ASP A 61 -9.80 12.38 -8.42
C ASP A 61 -9.88 11.58 -9.72
N THR A 62 -11.02 10.96 -10.01
CA THR A 62 -11.18 10.10 -11.21
C THR A 62 -11.18 10.91 -12.51
N GLN A 63 -11.53 12.20 -12.48
CA GLN A 63 -11.41 13.10 -13.64
C GLN A 63 -9.97 13.28 -14.16
N LEU A 64 -8.96 13.03 -13.32
CA LEU A 64 -7.57 13.06 -13.76
C LEU A 64 -7.24 11.93 -14.75
N CYS A 65 -7.90 10.77 -14.66
CA CYS A 65 -7.61 9.62 -15.51
C CYS A 65 -7.82 9.88 -17.02
N PRO A 66 -8.98 10.40 -17.48
CA PRO A 66 -9.16 10.74 -18.88
C PRO A 66 -8.30 11.95 -19.28
N LEU A 67 -8.14 12.92 -18.39
CA LEU A 67 -7.38 14.14 -18.66
C LEU A 67 -5.88 13.86 -18.90
N LEU A 68 -5.27 13.01 -18.08
CA LEU A 68 -3.83 12.75 -18.12
C LEU A 68 -3.46 11.61 -19.08
N PHE A 69 -4.33 10.60 -19.21
CA PHE A 69 -3.99 9.33 -19.87
C PHE A 69 -5.01 8.87 -20.91
N GLY A 70 -6.10 9.60 -21.12
CA GLY A 70 -7.18 9.16 -22.02
C GLY A 70 -7.94 7.93 -21.52
N ILE A 71 -7.84 7.60 -20.22
CA ILE A 71 -8.51 6.46 -19.61
C ILE A 71 -9.90 6.88 -19.13
N SER A 72 -10.94 6.25 -19.68
CA SER A 72 -12.32 6.53 -19.25
C SER A 72 -12.54 6.13 -17.79
N GLN A 73 -13.15 7.03 -17.01
CA GLN A 73 -13.56 6.77 -15.62
C GLN A 73 -14.49 5.56 -15.51
N HIS A 74 -15.34 5.35 -16.52
CA HIS A 74 -16.26 4.21 -16.56
C HIS A 74 -15.54 2.86 -16.66
N SER A 75 -14.26 2.83 -17.07
CA SER A 75 -13.46 1.61 -17.12
C SER A 75 -12.83 1.25 -15.76
N LEU A 76 -12.75 2.20 -14.82
CA LEU A 76 -12.07 2.02 -13.54
C LEU A 76 -12.63 0.86 -12.70
N PRO A 77 -13.97 0.72 -12.52
CA PRO A 77 -14.50 -0.35 -11.67
C PRO A 77 -14.12 -1.75 -12.16
N ALA A 78 -14.18 -1.98 -13.47
CA ALA A 78 -13.82 -3.27 -14.07
C ALA A 78 -12.32 -3.58 -13.91
N ARG A 79 -11.47 -2.57 -14.06
CA ARG A 79 -10.01 -2.68 -13.88
C ARG A 79 -9.63 -2.98 -12.44
N ILE A 80 -10.22 -2.26 -11.48
CA ILE A 80 -9.99 -2.48 -10.04
C ILE A 80 -10.50 -3.88 -9.64
N THR A 81 -11.66 -4.28 -10.16
CA THR A 81 -12.21 -5.63 -9.95
C THR A 81 -11.27 -6.70 -10.48
N PHE A 82 -10.70 -6.50 -11.66
CA PHE A 82 -9.69 -7.40 -12.22
C PHE A 82 -8.47 -7.52 -11.29
N THR A 83 -7.89 -6.40 -10.85
CA THR A 83 -6.74 -6.39 -9.93
C THR A 83 -7.04 -7.14 -8.65
N ASN A 84 -8.17 -6.83 -7.99
CA ASN A 84 -8.57 -7.48 -6.75
C ASN A 84 -8.82 -8.98 -6.95
N THR A 85 -9.44 -9.38 -8.06
CA THR A 85 -9.68 -10.80 -8.37
C THR A 85 -8.37 -11.53 -8.65
N TYR A 86 -7.45 -10.89 -9.38
CA TYR A 86 -6.18 -11.49 -9.76
C TYR A 86 -5.26 -11.73 -8.55
N TYR A 87 -5.18 -10.75 -7.64
CA TYR A 87 -4.32 -10.83 -6.45
C TYR A 87 -5.02 -11.37 -5.20
N GLY A 88 -6.34 -11.52 -5.21
CA GLY A 88 -7.15 -12.02 -4.09
C GLY A 88 -7.62 -10.95 -3.09
N GLY A 89 -7.41 -9.68 -3.37
CA GLY A 89 -7.91 -8.56 -2.55
C GLY A 89 -7.45 -8.63 -1.09
N ASP A 90 -8.40 -8.56 -0.16
CA ASP A 90 -8.18 -8.70 1.28
C ASP A 90 -8.02 -10.17 1.74
N LYS A 91 -8.13 -11.13 0.81
CA LYS A 91 -8.00 -12.58 1.05
C LYS A 91 -7.04 -13.22 0.03
N PRO A 92 -5.79 -12.77 -0.03
CA PRO A 92 -4.83 -13.27 -1.01
C PRO A 92 -4.34 -14.68 -0.65
N HIS A 93 -4.32 -15.58 -1.62
CA HIS A 93 -3.72 -16.92 -1.47
C HIS A 93 -2.19 -16.82 -1.51
N THR A 94 -1.59 -16.56 -0.35
CA THR A 94 -0.16 -16.26 -0.23
C THR A 94 0.55 -17.18 0.74
N TYR A 95 1.77 -17.57 0.37
CA TYR A 95 2.63 -18.47 1.13
C TYR A 95 3.93 -17.76 1.49
N ARG A 96 4.37 -17.89 2.75
CA ARG A 96 5.56 -17.19 3.30
C ARG A 96 5.49 -15.67 3.13
N VAL A 97 4.33 -15.08 3.45
CA VAL A 97 4.09 -13.63 3.49
C VAL A 97 3.66 -13.21 4.89
N LEU A 98 4.23 -12.10 5.39
CA LEU A 98 3.75 -11.43 6.59
C LEU A 98 3.04 -10.13 6.21
N TYR A 99 1.80 -9.95 6.66
CA TYR A 99 1.07 -8.69 6.51
C TYR A 99 1.22 -7.87 7.79
N VAL A 100 2.15 -6.92 7.78
CA VAL A 100 2.46 -6.09 8.96
C VAL A 100 1.71 -4.77 8.88
N ASN A 101 0.88 -4.48 9.87
CA ASN A 101 0.03 -3.30 9.91
C ASN A 101 0.26 -2.49 11.19
N GLY A 102 0.35 -1.16 11.04
CA GLY A 102 0.39 -0.23 12.17
C GLY A 102 -1.02 0.21 12.56
N GLY A 103 -1.35 0.20 13.85
CA GLY A 103 -2.72 0.48 14.30
C GLY A 103 -3.18 1.93 14.17
N ILE A 104 -2.27 2.88 13.94
CA ILE A 104 -2.60 4.27 13.62
C ILE A 104 -2.29 4.63 12.15
N ASP A 105 -1.92 3.65 11.33
CA ASP A 105 -1.72 3.83 9.90
C ASP A 105 -3.08 3.79 9.18
N PRO A 106 -3.52 4.85 8.49
CA PRO A 106 -4.78 4.83 7.74
C PRO A 106 -4.74 3.81 6.58
N TRP A 107 -3.55 3.41 6.11
CA TRP A 107 -3.43 2.42 5.05
C TRP A 107 -3.75 0.98 5.48
N GLN A 108 -3.87 0.71 6.79
CA GLN A 108 -4.22 -0.62 7.29
C GLN A 108 -5.58 -1.11 6.75
N GLU A 109 -6.50 -0.19 6.46
CA GLU A 109 -7.84 -0.50 5.91
C GLU A 109 -7.78 -1.14 4.52
N LEU A 110 -6.66 -0.97 3.81
CA LEU A 110 -6.42 -1.56 2.49
C LEU A 110 -5.55 -2.83 2.54
N SER A 111 -5.34 -3.39 3.74
CA SER A 111 -4.45 -4.51 4.00
C SER A 111 -5.19 -5.76 4.48
N VAL A 112 -4.46 -6.86 4.64
CA VAL A 112 -4.95 -8.07 5.31
C VAL A 112 -4.77 -7.89 6.82
N VAL A 113 -5.87 -7.70 7.55
CA VAL A 113 -5.86 -7.38 9.00
C VAL A 113 -6.36 -8.49 9.91
N GLN A 114 -6.90 -9.58 9.37
CA GLN A 114 -7.37 -10.74 10.15
C GLN A 114 -6.56 -11.99 9.80
N ASP A 115 -5.99 -12.65 10.82
CA ASP A 115 -5.49 -14.02 10.71
C ASP A 115 -6.69 -14.96 10.52
N ARG A 116 -6.78 -15.66 9.38
CA ARG A 116 -7.92 -16.57 9.11
C ARG A 116 -7.52 -17.99 8.69
N THR A 117 -6.42 -18.53 9.19
CA THR A 117 -6.14 -19.96 9.05
C THR A 117 -5.57 -20.57 10.33
N GLU A 118 -6.13 -21.72 10.69
CA GLU A 118 -5.64 -22.63 11.74
C GLU A 118 -4.40 -23.41 11.28
N GLU A 119 -3.98 -23.23 10.02
CA GLU A 119 -2.78 -23.83 9.43
C GLU A 119 -1.61 -22.84 9.54
N GLU A 120 -0.62 -23.19 10.38
CA GLU A 120 0.52 -22.36 10.78
C GLU A 120 1.44 -21.89 9.63
N GLU A 121 1.20 -22.31 8.39
CA GLU A 121 2.03 -22.05 7.21
C GLU A 121 1.47 -21.01 6.21
N GLU A 122 0.19 -20.65 6.30
CA GLU A 122 -0.40 -19.60 5.47
C GLU A 122 -0.27 -18.21 6.11
N ALA A 123 -0.36 -17.17 5.28
CA ALA A 123 -0.19 -15.75 5.60
C ALA A 123 -0.44 -15.36 7.06
N GLN A 124 0.58 -14.77 7.71
CA GLN A 124 0.48 -14.30 9.10
C GLN A 124 0.39 -12.78 9.15
N THR A 125 -0.64 -12.26 9.80
CA THR A 125 -0.78 -10.84 10.08
C THR A 125 0.00 -10.47 11.35
N ILE A 126 0.62 -9.29 11.35
CA ILE A 126 1.27 -8.73 12.53
C ILE A 126 0.73 -7.32 12.73
N PHE A 127 -0.11 -7.18 13.74
CA PHE A 127 -0.67 -5.89 14.10
C PHE A 127 0.17 -5.20 15.18
N ILE A 128 0.55 -3.94 14.94
CA ILE A 128 1.36 -3.12 15.82
C ILE A 128 0.57 -1.87 16.22
N GLU A 129 -0.23 -2.03 17.27
CA GLU A 129 -1.27 -1.11 17.77
C GLU A 129 -0.92 0.38 17.71
N ASP A 130 0.30 0.75 18.09
CA ASP A 130 0.66 2.13 18.39
C ASP A 130 1.73 2.69 17.45
N THR A 131 1.78 2.18 16.22
CA THR A 131 2.70 2.61 15.16
C THR A 131 2.00 3.04 13.89
N ALA A 132 2.63 3.96 13.18
CA ALA A 132 2.19 4.46 11.88
C ALA A 132 2.86 3.67 10.74
N HIS A 133 2.74 4.20 9.53
CA HIS A 133 3.15 3.57 8.28
C HIS A 133 4.55 2.94 8.31
N CYS A 134 4.58 1.62 8.11
CA CYS A 134 5.79 0.79 7.99
C CYS A 134 6.86 1.02 9.06
N ALA A 135 6.45 1.29 10.31
CA ALA A 135 7.40 1.57 11.40
C ALA A 135 8.37 0.40 11.67
N ASP A 136 7.94 -0.84 11.40
CA ASP A 136 8.74 -2.06 11.49
C ASP A 136 9.96 -2.07 10.56
N MET A 137 9.84 -1.42 9.38
CA MET A 137 10.92 -1.32 8.39
C MET A 137 11.99 -0.28 8.76
N THR A 138 11.74 0.54 9.80
CA THR A 138 12.72 1.53 10.25
C THR A 138 13.83 0.92 11.10
N SER A 139 15.02 1.54 11.05
CA SER A 139 16.17 1.11 11.86
C SER A 139 15.84 1.12 13.35
N ARG A 140 16.40 0.15 14.09
CA ARG A 140 16.19 0.00 15.53
C ARG A 140 16.65 1.23 16.29
N ARG A 141 15.83 1.70 17.23
CA ARG A 141 16.18 2.75 18.18
C ARG A 141 15.96 2.27 19.61
N VAL A 142 16.78 2.75 20.53
CA VAL A 142 16.62 2.44 21.97
C VAL A 142 15.25 2.91 22.47
N THR A 143 14.75 4.00 21.90
CA THR A 143 13.45 4.62 22.18
C THR A 143 12.25 3.92 21.54
N ASP A 144 12.45 2.84 20.78
CA ASP A 144 11.32 2.14 20.14
C ASP A 144 10.36 1.61 21.21
N ARG A 145 9.06 1.74 20.90
CA ARG A 145 7.98 1.26 21.76
C ARG A 145 8.02 -0.26 21.89
N ARG A 146 7.45 -0.78 22.99
CA ARG A 146 7.51 -2.21 23.33
C ARG A 146 6.81 -3.08 22.28
N SER A 147 5.65 -2.62 21.79
CA SER A 147 4.88 -3.17 20.67
C SER A 147 5.75 -3.38 19.42
N LEU A 148 6.45 -2.33 18.96
CA LEU A 148 7.35 -2.37 17.80
C LEU A 148 8.52 -3.33 18.03
N LYS A 149 9.14 -3.29 19.22
CA LYS A 149 10.20 -4.24 19.59
C LYS A 149 9.71 -5.69 19.55
N LYS A 150 8.49 -5.95 20.03
CA LYS A 150 7.85 -7.28 20.00
C LYS A 150 7.52 -7.71 18.57
N ALA A 151 7.04 -6.79 17.73
CA ALA A 151 6.68 -7.05 16.34
C ALA A 151 7.88 -7.49 15.50
N ARG A 152 9.09 -7.01 15.80
CA ARG A 152 10.33 -7.45 15.15
C ARG A 152 10.67 -8.95 15.33
N LYS A 153 9.82 -9.72 16.03
CA LYS A 153 9.75 -11.18 15.85
C LYS A 153 9.62 -11.63 14.39
N ILE A 154 9.22 -10.72 13.48
CA ILE A 154 9.33 -10.85 12.01
C ILE A 154 10.64 -11.55 11.59
N GLU A 155 11.77 -11.17 12.19
CA GLU A 155 13.09 -11.75 11.87
C GLU A 155 13.13 -13.27 12.09
N ASN A 156 12.41 -13.78 13.10
CA ASN A 156 12.34 -15.21 13.37
C ASN A 156 11.53 -15.96 12.31
N HIS A 157 10.46 -15.35 11.78
CA HIS A 157 9.68 -15.95 10.68
C HIS A 157 10.53 -16.03 9.41
N VAL A 158 11.22 -14.95 9.06
CA VAL A 158 12.14 -14.92 7.90
C VAL A 158 13.26 -15.94 8.07
N ALA A 159 13.90 -16.01 9.25
CA ALA A 159 14.95 -16.99 9.52
C ALA A 159 14.44 -18.44 9.39
N ARG A 160 13.21 -18.74 9.84
CA ARG A 160 12.60 -20.05 9.68
C ARG A 160 12.39 -20.39 8.20
N TRP A 161 11.84 -19.46 7.41
CA TRP A 161 11.63 -19.67 5.97
C TRP A 161 12.94 -19.89 5.22
N LEU A 162 14.01 -19.17 5.57
CA LEU A 162 15.33 -19.38 4.99
C LEU A 162 15.88 -20.78 5.31
N LYS A 163 15.67 -21.26 6.54
CA LYS A 163 16.06 -22.62 6.93
C LYS A 163 15.27 -23.68 6.15
N THR A 164 13.94 -23.54 6.05
CA THR A 164 13.08 -24.45 5.28
C THR A 164 13.52 -24.48 3.81
N ALA A 165 13.73 -23.31 3.20
CA ALA A 165 14.20 -23.21 1.82
C ALA A 165 15.58 -23.87 1.59
N ALA A 166 16.47 -23.79 2.59
CA ALA A 166 17.76 -24.47 2.53
C ALA A 166 17.61 -26.01 2.55
N GLN A 167 16.71 -26.54 3.39
CA GLN A 167 16.41 -27.98 3.46
C GLN A 167 15.79 -28.49 2.16
N GLU A 168 14.75 -27.83 1.66
CA GLU A 168 14.10 -28.16 0.38
C GLU A 168 15.10 -28.19 -0.78
N LYS A 169 16.10 -27.31 -0.75
CA LYS A 169 17.17 -27.25 -1.75
C LYS A 169 18.15 -28.42 -1.63
N MET A 170 18.44 -28.91 -0.43
CA MET A 170 19.31 -30.08 -0.22
C MET A 170 18.60 -31.36 -0.69
N GLU A 171 17.34 -31.54 -0.30
CA GLU A 171 16.50 -32.67 -0.71
C GLU A 171 16.36 -32.75 -2.24
N LYS A 172 16.09 -31.63 -2.91
CA LYS A 172 16.03 -31.56 -4.39
C LYS A 172 17.37 -31.86 -5.08
N ARG A 173 18.49 -31.74 -4.37
CA ARG A 173 19.83 -32.05 -4.89
C ARG A 173 20.25 -33.49 -4.65
N GLY A 174 19.42 -34.30 -3.99
CA GLY A 174 19.72 -35.70 -3.70
C GLY A 174 20.90 -35.91 -2.75
N VAL A 175 21.17 -34.92 -1.88
CA VAL A 175 22.11 -35.03 -0.74
C VAL A 175 21.32 -35.25 0.53
#